data_AF-A0A939M165-F1
#
_entry.id   AF-A0A939M165-F1
#
_cell.length_a   1.000
_cell.length_b   1.000
_cell.length_c   1.000
_cell.angle_alpha   90.00
_cell.angle_beta   90.00
_cell.angle_gamma   90.00
#
_symmetry.space_group_name_H-M   'P 1'
#
loop_
_entity.id
_entity.type
_entity.pdbx_description
1 polymer ?
#
loop_
_entity_poly.entity_id
_entity_poly.type
_entity_poly.pdbx_seq_one_letter_code
_entity_poly.pdbx_strand_id
1 'polypeptide(L)'
;MTTSMESVKQSYAKAEAAFAASVRAFETASRKRLSALLALPPQERFDHLTDRSLTSADALALTRSVRAETQPKPRKRISPKTIRPPRRRGLRSLSSPAGVAIVAMAAFYGSVVWFRTPHGIMVTQPVQITLRYPDGRLIDGVMNPGKLWWLIRSHDDRAVIRIWMPTIGYQEFELPASIVQPFEG
;
A
#
# COMPACT_ATOMS: atom_id res chain seq x y z
N MET A 1 -30.62 -62.34 -12.54
CA MET A 1 -30.11 -61.02 -12.99
C MET A 1 -30.20 -59.92 -11.91
N THR A 2 -31.00 -60.08 -10.85
CA THR A 2 -31.18 -59.10 -9.77
C THR A 2 -29.96 -58.95 -8.84
N THR A 3 -29.22 -60.03 -8.60
CA THR A 3 -28.01 -60.07 -7.75
C THR A 3 -26.88 -59.15 -8.22
N SER A 4 -26.77 -58.90 -9.53
CA SER A 4 -25.76 -57.99 -10.08
C SER A 4 -26.04 -56.53 -9.71
N MET A 5 -27.29 -56.07 -9.84
CA MET A 5 -27.67 -54.70 -9.49
C MET A 5 -27.57 -54.41 -7.98
N GLU A 6 -27.87 -55.38 -7.12
CA GLU A 6 -27.69 -55.23 -5.68
C GLU A 6 -26.21 -55.11 -5.29
N SER A 7 -25.32 -55.88 -5.93
CA SER A 7 -23.87 -55.77 -5.69
C SER A 7 -23.29 -54.41 -6.08
N VAL A 8 -23.78 -53.82 -7.18
CA VAL A 8 -23.37 -52.48 -7.64
C VAL A 8 -23.89 -51.38 -6.71
N LYS A 9 -25.13 -51.51 -6.22
CA LYS A 9 -25.68 -50.57 -5.23
C LYS A 9 -24.89 -50.61 -3.93
N GLN A 10 -24.50 -51.80 -3.46
CA GLN A 10 -23.70 -51.97 -2.26
C GLN A 10 -22.28 -51.40 -2.43
N SER A 11 -21.64 -51.60 -3.59
CA SER A 11 -20.32 -51.03 -3.85
C SER A 11 -20.35 -49.50 -3.91
N TYR A 12 -21.40 -48.92 -4.51
CA TYR A 12 -21.61 -47.47 -4.56
C TYR A 12 -21.83 -46.88 -3.16
N ALA A 13 -22.72 -47.48 -2.36
CA ALA A 13 -22.95 -47.04 -0.98
C ALA A 13 -21.68 -47.09 -0.12
N LYS A 14 -20.85 -48.13 -0.31
CA LYS A 14 -19.55 -48.25 0.37
C LYS A 14 -18.55 -47.18 -0.09
N ALA A 15 -18.50 -46.89 -1.39
CA ALA A 15 -17.64 -45.85 -1.93
C ALA A 15 -18.05 -44.45 -1.45
N GLU A 16 -19.35 -44.17 -1.40
CA GLU A 16 -19.90 -42.91 -0.90
C GLU A 16 -19.60 -42.72 0.60
N ALA A 17 -19.77 -43.78 1.40
CA ALA A 17 -19.40 -43.75 2.82
C ALA A 17 -17.90 -43.50 3.03
N ALA A 18 -17.04 -44.14 2.22
CA ALA A 18 -15.59 -43.94 2.29
C ALA A 18 -15.19 -42.51 1.87
N PHE A 19 -15.83 -41.97 0.82
CA PHE A 19 -15.62 -40.60 0.40
C PHE A 19 -16.04 -39.61 1.50
N ALA A 20 -17.24 -39.77 2.05
CA ALA A 20 -17.72 -38.93 3.15
C ALA A 20 -16.80 -38.98 4.39
N ALA A 21 -16.28 -40.16 4.72
CA ALA A 21 -15.31 -40.32 5.80
C ALA A 21 -13.99 -39.57 5.49
N SER A 22 -13.49 -39.64 4.24
CA SER A 22 -12.28 -38.94 3.83
C SER A 22 -12.44 -37.41 3.87
N VAL A 23 -13.60 -36.89 3.47
CA VAL A 23 -13.91 -35.46 3.53
C VAL A 23 -13.93 -34.98 4.98
N ARG A 24 -14.62 -35.72 5.88
CA ARG A 24 -14.65 -35.38 7.31
C ARG A 24 -13.26 -35.44 7.96
N ALA A 25 -12.44 -36.41 7.60
CA ALA A 25 -11.07 -36.52 8.07
C ALA A 25 -10.22 -35.32 7.60
N PHE A 26 -10.39 -34.88 6.35
CA PHE A 26 -9.73 -33.70 5.83
C PHE A 26 -10.19 -32.41 6.54
N GLU A 27 -11.49 -32.23 6.74
CA GLU A 27 -12.04 -31.06 7.46
C GLU A 27 -11.53 -30.98 8.90
N THR A 28 -11.48 -32.11 9.61
CA THR A 28 -10.94 -32.16 10.98
C THR A 28 -9.45 -31.85 11.02
N ALA A 29 -8.67 -32.37 10.08
CA ALA A 29 -7.25 -32.04 9.94
C ALA A 29 -7.03 -30.56 9.63
N SER A 30 -7.82 -30.00 8.69
CA SER A 30 -7.79 -28.58 8.31
C SER A 30 -8.10 -27.66 9.49
N ARG A 31 -9.14 -27.97 10.28
CA ARG A 31 -9.47 -27.19 11.49
C ARG A 31 -8.36 -27.22 12.54
N LYS A 32 -7.73 -28.38 12.75
CA LYS A 32 -6.59 -28.53 13.68
C LYS A 32 -5.36 -27.76 13.18
N ARG A 33 -5.15 -27.72 11.86
CA ARG A 33 -4.08 -26.93 11.24
C ARG A 33 -4.35 -25.44 11.39
N LEU A 34 -5.58 -24.99 11.12
CA LEU A 34 -5.99 -23.60 11.29
C LEU A 34 -5.78 -23.12 12.73
N SER A 35 -6.19 -23.90 13.74
CA SER A 35 -6.01 -23.50 15.14
C SER A 35 -4.54 -23.39 15.53
N ALA A 36 -3.67 -24.28 15.02
CA ALA A 36 -2.23 -24.18 15.20
C ALA A 36 -1.65 -22.90 14.54
N LEU A 37 -2.09 -22.57 13.32
CA LEU A 37 -1.65 -21.36 12.62
C LEU A 37 -2.11 -20.07 13.31
N LEU A 38 -3.32 -20.05 13.89
CA LEU A 38 -3.82 -18.90 14.63
C LEU A 38 -3.08 -18.68 15.96
N ALA A 39 -2.43 -19.70 16.52
CA ALA A 39 -1.59 -19.58 17.71
C ALA A 39 -0.21 -18.94 17.43
N LEU A 40 0.25 -18.98 16.17
CA LEU A 40 1.52 -18.37 15.76
C LEU A 40 1.46 -16.83 15.78
N PRO A 41 2.61 -16.14 15.87
CA PRO A 41 2.66 -14.70 15.73
C PRO A 41 2.23 -14.25 14.32
N PRO A 42 1.66 -13.04 14.17
CA PRO A 42 1.06 -12.56 12.91
C PRO A 42 1.98 -12.62 11.69
N GLN A 43 3.29 -12.39 11.88
CA GLN A 43 4.28 -12.39 10.79
C GLN A 43 4.43 -13.78 10.17
N GLU A 44 4.48 -14.83 10.98
CA GLU A 44 4.63 -16.22 10.52
C GLU A 44 3.35 -16.74 9.85
N ARG A 45 2.18 -16.15 10.14
CA ARG A 45 0.92 -16.54 9.49
C ARG A 45 0.87 -16.19 8.00
N PHE A 46 1.63 -15.18 7.56
CA PHE A 46 1.68 -14.77 6.16
C PHE A 46 2.27 -15.85 5.26
N ASP A 47 3.28 -16.54 5.75
CA ASP A 47 3.97 -17.61 5.01
C ASP A 47 3.07 -18.82 4.78
N HIS A 48 1.95 -18.91 5.52
CA HIS A 48 0.99 -20.01 5.46
C HIS A 48 -0.32 -19.66 4.74
N LEU A 49 -0.43 -18.49 4.09
CA LEU A 49 -1.63 -18.12 3.34
C LEU A 49 -1.90 -19.02 2.12
N THR A 50 -0.86 -19.68 1.61
CA THR A 50 -0.93 -20.62 0.48
C THR A 50 -0.89 -22.08 0.91
N ASP A 51 -1.09 -22.38 2.21
CA ASP A 51 -1.03 -23.75 2.72
C ASP A 51 -2.14 -24.62 2.10
N ARG A 52 -1.74 -25.60 1.29
CA ARG A 52 -2.62 -26.52 0.55
C ARG A 52 -3.35 -27.51 1.47
N SER A 53 -2.95 -27.58 2.74
CA SER A 53 -3.59 -28.44 3.75
C SER A 53 -4.87 -27.86 4.36
N LEU A 54 -5.24 -26.62 3.99
CA LEU A 54 -6.46 -25.96 4.45
C LEU A 54 -7.61 -26.12 3.45
N THR A 55 -8.83 -26.27 3.97
CA THR A 55 -10.05 -26.09 3.18
C THR A 55 -10.21 -24.63 2.74
N SER A 56 -11.00 -24.37 1.70
CA SER A 56 -11.27 -23.00 1.23
C SER A 56 -11.90 -22.12 2.32
N ALA A 57 -12.77 -22.69 3.15
CA ALA A 57 -13.40 -21.98 4.26
C ALA A 57 -12.38 -21.61 5.36
N ASP A 58 -11.49 -22.53 5.71
CA ASP A 58 -10.46 -22.30 6.73
C ASP A 58 -9.37 -21.34 6.25
N ALA A 59 -8.99 -21.40 4.97
CA ALA A 59 -8.08 -20.43 4.35
C ALA A 59 -8.67 -19.00 4.40
N LEU A 60 -9.97 -18.85 4.13
CA LEU A 60 -10.65 -17.55 4.28
C LEU A 60 -10.66 -17.07 5.73
N ALA A 61 -10.82 -17.96 6.71
CA ALA A 61 -10.76 -17.62 8.12
C ALA A 61 -9.35 -17.10 8.51
N LEU A 62 -8.29 -17.77 8.05
CA LEU A 62 -6.90 -17.32 8.23
C LEU A 62 -6.65 -15.96 7.59
N THR A 63 -7.15 -15.75 6.37
CA THR A 63 -6.97 -14.46 5.66
C THR A 63 -7.68 -13.32 6.39
N ARG A 64 -8.86 -13.59 6.98
CA ARG A 64 -9.60 -12.59 7.78
C ARG A 64 -8.89 -12.24 9.07
N SER A 65 -8.29 -13.20 9.78
CA SER A 65 -7.54 -12.92 11.01
C SER A 65 -6.32 -12.05 10.73
N VAL A 66 -5.56 -12.39 9.69
CA VAL A 66 -4.40 -11.62 9.23
C VAL A 66 -4.81 -10.21 8.83
N ARG A 67 -5.89 -10.07 8.05
CA ARG A 67 -6.41 -8.75 7.65
C ARG A 67 -6.84 -7.91 8.86
N ALA A 68 -7.46 -8.52 9.87
CA ALA A 68 -7.90 -7.80 11.07
C ALA A 68 -6.72 -7.22 11.87
N GLU A 69 -5.58 -7.92 11.87
CA GLU A 69 -4.36 -7.46 12.56
C GLU A 69 -3.58 -6.42 11.74
N THR A 70 -3.57 -6.52 10.41
CA THR A 70 -2.88 -5.53 9.55
C THR A 70 -3.70 -4.30 9.23
N GLN A 71 -5.00 -4.32 9.48
CA GLN A 71 -5.81 -3.14 9.23
C GLN A 71 -5.31 -2.01 10.11
N PRO A 72 -4.93 -0.85 9.52
CA PRO A 72 -4.51 0.29 10.31
C PRO A 72 -5.67 0.64 11.22
N LYS A 73 -5.43 0.57 12.55
CA LYS A 73 -6.43 0.95 13.55
C LYS A 73 -7.05 2.27 13.09
N PRO A 74 -8.39 2.37 13.02
CA PRO A 74 -9.05 3.57 12.55
C PRO A 74 -8.47 4.72 13.36
N ARG A 75 -7.72 5.61 12.69
CA ARG A 75 -7.10 6.76 13.35
C ARG A 75 -8.25 7.44 14.07
N LYS A 76 -8.17 7.52 15.40
CA LYS A 76 -9.14 8.28 16.20
C LYS A 76 -9.25 9.62 15.50
N ARG A 77 -10.40 9.89 14.88
CA ARG A 77 -10.67 11.20 14.28
C ARG A 77 -10.47 12.17 15.43
N ILE A 78 -9.38 12.90 15.40
CA ILE A 78 -9.15 14.02 16.30
C ILE A 78 -10.30 14.97 15.96
N SER A 79 -11.35 14.90 16.77
CA SER A 79 -12.51 15.75 16.60
C SER A 79 -12.00 17.19 16.65
N PRO A 80 -12.27 18.02 15.64
CA PRO A 80 -11.85 19.42 15.64
C PRO A 80 -12.57 20.26 16.72
N LYS A 81 -13.40 19.65 17.57
CA LYS A 81 -13.99 20.33 18.72
C LYS A 81 -12.93 20.54 19.79
N THR A 82 -12.51 21.80 19.90
CA THR A 82 -11.71 22.43 20.99
C THR A 82 -10.21 22.58 20.76
N ILE A 83 -9.79 22.99 19.56
CA ILE A 83 -8.64 23.91 19.49
C ILE A 83 -9.15 25.26 20.01
N ARG A 84 -9.20 25.42 21.34
CA ARG A 84 -9.36 26.75 21.93
C ARG A 84 -8.16 27.57 21.46
N PRO A 85 -8.35 28.80 20.93
CA PRO A 85 -7.21 29.64 20.60
C PRO A 85 -6.33 29.77 21.85
N PRO A 86 -5.00 29.63 21.74
CA PRO A 86 -4.13 29.79 22.88
C PRO A 86 -4.42 31.16 23.48
N ARG A 87 -4.89 31.14 24.74
CA ARG A 87 -5.13 32.32 25.55
C ARG A 87 -3.87 33.19 25.43
N ARG A 88 -4.02 34.46 25.04
CA ARG A 88 -2.97 35.45 24.75
C ARG A 88 -2.00 35.72 25.93
N ARG A 89 -1.33 34.69 26.47
CA ARG A 89 -0.35 34.76 27.54
C ARG A 89 1.10 34.72 27.04
N GLY A 90 1.32 34.49 25.73
CA GLY A 90 2.66 34.25 25.17
C GLY A 90 3.32 35.39 24.40
N LEU A 91 2.65 36.51 24.13
CA LEU A 91 3.25 37.59 23.33
C LEU A 91 4.43 38.30 24.04
N ARG A 92 4.59 38.12 25.36
CA ARG A 92 5.76 38.62 26.10
C ARG A 92 7.01 37.75 25.99
N SER A 93 6.90 36.49 25.53
CA SER A 93 8.08 35.63 25.35
C SER A 93 8.72 35.77 23.97
N LEU A 94 8.04 36.42 23.02
CA LEU A 94 8.56 36.67 21.67
C LEU A 94 9.61 37.80 21.64
N SER A 95 9.68 38.62 22.69
CA SER A 95 10.73 39.63 22.89
C SER A 95 11.93 39.10 23.70
N SER A 96 11.89 37.84 24.16
CA SER A 96 13.06 37.18 24.73
C SER A 96 13.96 36.67 23.60
N PRO A 97 15.31 36.72 23.74
CA PRO A 97 16.24 36.14 22.78
C PRO A 97 15.90 34.69 22.41
N ALA A 98 15.41 33.90 23.37
CA ALA A 98 14.98 32.52 23.14
C ALA A 98 13.72 32.43 22.24
N GLY A 99 12.78 33.35 22.39
CA GLY A 99 11.58 33.40 21.54
C GLY A 99 11.90 33.79 20.11
N VAL A 100 12.79 34.77 19.92
CA VAL A 100 13.29 35.17 18.60
C VAL A 100 14.03 34.02 17.93
N ALA A 101 14.86 33.28 18.67
CA ALA A 101 15.57 32.11 18.15
C ALA A 101 14.61 31.03 17.66
N ILE A 102 13.55 30.71 18.42
CA ILE A 102 12.56 29.71 18.01
C ILE A 102 11.82 30.14 16.74
N VAL A 103 11.41 31.41 16.65
CA VAL A 103 10.72 31.93 15.45
C VAL A 103 11.65 31.94 14.24
N ALA A 104 12.90 32.38 14.41
CA ALA A 104 13.89 32.36 13.33
C ALA A 104 14.16 30.94 12.86
N MET A 105 14.28 29.98 13.79
CA MET A 105 14.49 28.58 13.46
C MET A 105 13.26 27.98 12.75
N ALA A 106 12.05 28.28 13.23
CA ALA A 106 10.82 27.85 12.57
C ALA A 106 10.66 28.46 11.17
N ALA A 107 11.01 29.74 10.99
CA ALA A 107 11.00 30.41 9.69
C ALA A 107 12.05 29.80 8.74
N PHE A 108 13.24 29.48 9.24
CA PHE A 108 14.30 28.83 8.47
C PHE A 108 13.91 27.41 8.05
N TYR A 109 13.41 26.58 8.97
CA TYR A 109 12.93 25.24 8.61
C TYR A 109 11.71 25.31 7.69
N GLY A 110 10.80 26.26 7.93
CA GLY A 110 9.64 26.49 7.06
C GLY A 110 10.05 26.89 5.65
N SER A 111 11.04 27.78 5.49
CA SER A 111 11.54 28.17 4.16
C SER A 111 12.26 27.04 3.46
N VAL A 112 13.10 26.28 4.16
CA VAL A 112 13.78 25.09 3.60
C VAL A 112 12.76 24.07 3.12
N VAL A 113 11.69 23.83 3.89
CA VAL A 113 10.60 22.93 3.47
C VAL A 113 9.87 23.50 2.26
N TRP A 114 9.53 24.79 2.27
CA TRP A 114 8.83 25.44 1.15
C TRP A 114 9.62 25.34 -0.16
N PHE A 115 10.92 25.66 -0.14
CA PHE A 115 11.77 25.58 -1.33
C PHE A 115 12.10 24.14 -1.76
N ARG A 116 11.98 23.16 -0.87
CA ARG A 116 12.15 21.73 -1.19
C ARG A 116 10.85 20.98 -1.45
N THR A 117 9.70 21.63 -1.33
CA THR A 117 8.43 20.95 -1.59
C THR A 117 8.30 20.73 -3.10
N PRO A 118 8.17 19.49 -3.58
CA PRO A 118 7.97 19.23 -4.99
C PRO A 118 6.64 19.85 -5.42
N HIS A 119 6.68 20.69 -6.45
CA HIS A 119 5.49 21.37 -6.95
C HIS A 119 4.77 20.43 -7.92
N GLY A 120 3.44 20.38 -7.82
CA GLY A 120 2.62 19.67 -8.79
C GLY A 120 2.68 20.37 -10.14
N ILE A 121 2.92 19.62 -11.21
CA ILE A 121 2.93 20.11 -12.57
C ILE A 121 2.07 19.21 -13.46
N MET A 122 1.57 19.78 -14.55
CA MET A 122 0.91 19.04 -15.62
C MET A 122 1.74 19.15 -16.89
N VAL A 123 1.81 18.04 -17.62
CA VAL A 123 2.41 18.02 -18.96
C VAL A 123 1.32 18.38 -19.97
N THR A 124 1.61 19.30 -20.90
CA THR A 124 0.66 19.79 -21.90
C THR A 124 0.62 18.94 -23.18
N GLN A 125 1.70 18.21 -23.47
CA GLN A 125 1.84 17.35 -24.64
C GLN A 125 2.32 15.96 -24.25
N PRO A 126 1.98 14.91 -25.01
CA PRO A 126 2.52 13.58 -24.76
C PRO A 126 4.04 13.57 -24.97
N VAL A 127 4.80 13.23 -23.92
CA VAL A 127 6.27 13.08 -24.02
C VAL A 127 6.65 11.62 -23.89
N GLN A 128 7.42 11.12 -24.85
CA GLN A 128 8.03 9.80 -24.75
C GLN A 128 9.16 9.83 -23.71
N ILE A 129 9.12 8.89 -22.77
CA ILE A 129 10.11 8.72 -21.73
C ILE A 129 10.67 7.29 -21.80
N THR A 130 11.98 7.15 -21.86
CA THR A 130 12.61 5.82 -21.81
C THR A 130 12.99 5.52 -20.37
N LEU A 131 12.27 4.60 -19.75
CA LEU A 131 12.52 4.11 -18.39
C LEU A 131 13.60 3.04 -18.43
N ARG A 132 14.61 3.15 -17.56
CA ARG A 132 15.67 2.14 -17.47
C ARG A 132 15.47 1.31 -16.21
N TYR A 133 15.13 0.04 -16.40
CA TYR A 133 15.02 -0.94 -15.33
C TYR A 133 16.41 -1.44 -14.88
N PRO A 134 16.54 -1.97 -13.65
CA PRO A 134 17.84 -2.34 -13.10
C PRO A 134 18.41 -3.61 -13.77
N ASP A 135 17.56 -4.36 -14.47
CA ASP A 135 17.91 -5.46 -15.37
C ASP A 135 18.48 -4.97 -16.73
N GLY A 136 18.63 -3.66 -16.91
CA GLY A 136 19.12 -3.04 -18.13
C GLY A 136 18.05 -2.87 -19.22
N ARG A 137 16.79 -3.27 -18.97
CA ARG A 137 15.71 -3.09 -19.94
C ARG A 137 15.33 -1.63 -20.05
N LEU A 138 15.17 -1.18 -21.28
CA LEU A 138 14.61 0.12 -21.61
C LEU A 138 13.14 -0.08 -21.97
N ILE A 139 12.24 0.59 -21.24
CA ILE A 139 10.81 0.60 -21.54
C ILE A 139 10.44 2.00 -21.96
N ASP A 140 9.96 2.14 -23.19
CA ASP A 140 9.40 3.40 -23.66
C ASP A 140 7.99 3.57 -23.08
N GLY A 141 7.84 4.55 -22.21
CA GLY A 141 6.57 5.03 -21.69
C GLY A 141 6.17 6.34 -22.34
N VAL A 142 4.89 6.69 -22.24
CA VAL A 142 4.39 8.01 -22.65
C VAL A 142 3.83 8.71 -21.42
N MET A 143 4.36 9.90 -21.11
CA MET A 143 3.74 10.81 -20.17
C MET A 143 2.50 11.42 -20.83
N ASN A 144 1.32 10.95 -20.43
CA ASN A 144 0.07 11.47 -20.97
C ASN A 144 -0.19 12.90 -20.48
N PRO A 145 -0.72 13.78 -21.35
CA PRO A 145 -1.09 15.14 -20.96
C PRO A 145 -2.24 15.13 -19.94
N GLY A 146 -2.28 16.15 -19.08
CA GLY A 146 -3.33 16.32 -18.07
C GLY A 146 -3.21 15.41 -16.83
N LYS A 147 -2.18 14.57 -16.73
CA LYS A 147 -1.85 13.88 -15.46
C LYS A 147 -0.97 14.75 -14.58
N LEU A 148 -1.20 14.69 -13.27
CA LEU A 148 -0.38 15.36 -12.26
C LEU A 148 0.97 14.64 -12.11
N TRP A 149 2.05 15.37 -12.28
CA TRP A 149 3.42 14.92 -12.07
C TRP A 149 4.10 15.82 -11.03
N TRP A 150 5.13 15.30 -10.37
CA TRP A 150 5.85 16.03 -9.32
C TRP A 150 7.15 16.61 -9.87
N LEU A 151 7.20 17.94 -9.97
CA LEU A 151 8.39 18.69 -10.34
C LEU A 151 9.32 18.81 -9.14
N ILE A 152 10.60 18.51 -9.35
CA ILE A 152 11.63 18.70 -8.32
C ILE A 152 12.45 19.95 -8.57
N ARG A 153 12.74 20.26 -9.83
CA ARG A 153 13.52 21.43 -10.19
C ARG A 153 13.10 21.93 -11.56
N SER A 154 12.90 23.24 -11.70
CA SER A 154 12.86 23.90 -13.01
C SER A 154 14.06 24.83 -13.09
N HIS A 155 14.81 24.77 -14.18
CA HIS A 155 15.92 25.68 -14.46
C HIS A 155 15.83 26.13 -15.90
N ASP A 156 15.58 27.42 -16.10
CA ASP A 156 15.47 28.16 -17.37
C ASP A 156 14.57 27.51 -18.43
N ASP A 157 15.05 26.44 -19.08
CA ASP A 157 14.38 25.73 -20.18
C ASP A 157 14.20 24.23 -19.92
N ARG A 158 14.55 23.75 -18.72
CA ARG A 158 14.48 22.33 -18.34
C ARG A 158 13.76 22.12 -17.02
N ALA A 159 12.75 21.26 -17.05
CA ALA A 159 12.02 20.76 -15.90
C ALA A 159 12.50 19.33 -15.58
N VAL A 160 12.98 19.12 -14.35
CA VAL A 160 13.35 17.82 -13.82
C VAL A 160 12.18 17.22 -13.06
N ILE A 161 11.61 16.15 -13.60
CA ILE A 161 10.56 15.35 -12.98
C ILE A 161 11.18 14.12 -12.32
N ARG A 162 10.69 13.75 -11.14
CA ARG A 162 11.10 12.51 -10.47
C ARG A 162 9.94 11.53 -10.42
N ILE A 163 10.13 10.35 -10.99
CA ILE A 163 9.15 9.28 -11.03
C ILE A 163 9.58 8.18 -10.07
N TRP A 164 8.65 7.68 -9.26
CA TRP A 164 8.85 6.48 -8.47
C TRP A 164 8.61 5.23 -9.31
N MET A 165 9.61 4.35 -9.40
CA MET A 165 9.50 3.03 -10.01
C MET A 165 9.49 1.94 -8.93
N PRO A 166 8.55 0.98 -9.01
CA PRO A 166 8.45 -0.13 -8.07
C PRO A 166 9.58 -1.14 -8.33
N THR A 167 10.78 -0.87 -7.83
CA THR A 167 11.96 -1.76 -7.65
C THR A 167 13.28 -0.97 -7.51
N ILE A 168 13.37 0.19 -8.16
CA ILE A 168 14.61 1.01 -8.25
C ILE A 168 14.53 2.25 -7.36
N GLY A 169 13.33 2.57 -6.89
CA GLY A 169 13.07 3.83 -6.21
C GLY A 169 12.85 4.93 -7.24
N TYR A 170 13.58 6.03 -7.12
CA TYR A 170 13.28 7.21 -7.93
C TYR A 170 14.22 7.37 -9.13
N GLN A 171 13.66 7.70 -10.29
CA GLN A 171 14.41 8.12 -11.47
C GLN A 171 14.04 9.56 -11.85
N GLU A 172 15.05 10.33 -12.27
CA GLU A 172 14.91 11.72 -12.68
C GLU A 172 14.89 11.81 -14.21
N PHE A 173 14.02 12.69 -14.73
CA PHE A 173 13.83 12.94 -16.16
C PHE A 173 13.89 14.43 -16.42
N GLU A 174 14.68 14.83 -17.42
CA GLU A 174 14.70 16.19 -17.93
C GLU A 174 13.68 16.33 -19.06
N LEU A 175 12.81 17.33 -18.93
CA LEU A 175 11.83 17.71 -19.95
C LEU A 175 12.02 19.19 -20.30
N PRO A 176 11.68 19.61 -21.52
CA PRO A 176 11.63 21.03 -21.85
C PRO A 176 10.60 21.75 -20.98
N ALA A 177 10.96 22.89 -20.41
CA ALA A 177 10.06 23.68 -19.56
C ALA A 177 8.81 24.16 -20.32
N SER A 178 8.91 24.31 -21.65
CA SER A 178 7.80 24.71 -22.53
C SER A 178 6.60 23.75 -22.53
N ILE A 179 6.80 22.49 -22.12
CA ILE A 179 5.77 21.44 -22.10
C ILE A 179 5.19 21.24 -20.69
N VAL A 180 5.73 21.95 -19.70
CA VAL A 180 5.37 21.81 -18.29
C VAL A 180 4.62 23.05 -17.82
N GLN A 181 3.39 22.85 -17.33
CA GLN A 181 2.61 23.91 -16.70
C GLN A 181 2.50 23.66 -15.19
N PRO A 182 2.58 24.71 -14.36
CA PRO A 182 2.28 24.59 -12.93
C PRO A 182 0.83 24.13 -12.76
N PHE A 183 0.60 23.20 -11.83
CA PHE A 183 -0.76 22.77 -11.50
C PHE A 183 -1.43 23.87 -10.68
N GLU A 184 -2.33 24.64 -11.30
CA GLU A 184 -3.25 25.54 -10.61
C GLU A 184 -4.48 24.73 -10.18
N GLY A 185 -4.58 24.45 -8.88
CA GLY A 185 -5.68 23.73 -8.26
C GLY A 185 -6.33 24.52 -7.14
#